data_AF-A0A1R3L2K4-F1
#
_entry.id   AF-A0A1R3L2K4-F1
#
_cell.length_a   1.000
_cell.length_b   1.000
_cell.length_c   1.000
_cell.angle_alpha   90.00
_cell.angle_beta   90.00
_cell.angle_gamma   90.00
#
_symmetry.space_group_name_H-M   'P 1'
#
loop_
_entity.id
_entity.type
_entity.pdbx_description
1 polymer ?
#
loop_
_entity_poly.entity_id
_entity_poly.type
_entity_poly.pdbx_seq_one_letter_code
_entity_poly.pdbx_strand_id
1 'polypeptide(L)'
;MVAAGNSLALNQGIQEEQVVPARYRQEFLTIAWEQVHLRSIFPFQYFSIGASLIPFIEHNDANRALMSSNMQRQAVPLSRSEKCIVGTGLERQVALDSGVPAIADHEGKIISADTDKIKIIFSGNGDTLSIPLVMYQRSNKNTCMHQTPRVPRGKCIKKGQILADGAATVGGELALGKNVLVAYMPWEGYNFEDAVLISERLVYEDIYTSFHIRKYEIQTHVTSQGPERITNEIPHLEAHLLRNLDKNGIVMLGSWVETGDILV
;
A
#
# COMPACT_ATOMS: atom_id res chain seq x y z
N MET A 1 19.87 33.65 -5.42
CA MET A 1 18.52 34.04 -4.99
C MET A 1 17.56 33.06 -5.62
N VAL A 2 16.69 32.45 -4.80
CA VAL A 2 15.68 31.49 -5.29
C VAL A 2 14.32 32.11 -5.08
N ALA A 3 13.56 32.36 -6.16
CA ALA A 3 12.19 32.85 -6.04
C ALA A 3 11.26 31.75 -5.52
N ALA A 4 10.39 32.11 -4.56
CA ALA A 4 9.46 31.20 -3.90
C ALA A 4 8.13 31.02 -4.67
N GLY A 5 7.88 31.85 -5.69
CA GLY A 5 6.59 31.94 -6.38
C GLY A 5 6.48 31.11 -7.67
N ASN A 6 5.33 30.48 -7.84
CA ASN A 6 4.82 30.00 -9.12
C ASN A 6 3.98 31.10 -9.83
N SER A 7 4.35 32.38 -9.71
CA SER A 7 3.70 33.44 -10.49
C SER A 7 3.85 33.10 -11.97
N LEU A 8 2.73 32.94 -12.64
CA LEU A 8 2.62 32.42 -14.01
C LEU A 8 3.37 33.34 -14.98
N ALA A 9 4.65 33.08 -15.19
CA ALA A 9 5.36 33.53 -16.39
C ALA A 9 4.91 32.63 -17.56
N LEU A 10 3.62 32.65 -17.88
CA LEU A 10 3.04 31.90 -18.99
C LEU A 10 3.41 32.52 -20.34
N ASN A 11 3.98 33.74 -20.35
CA ASN A 11 4.47 34.40 -21.54
C ASN A 11 5.80 35.09 -21.22
N GLN A 12 6.82 34.91 -22.07
CA GLN A 12 8.11 35.63 -21.99
C GLN A 12 7.97 37.17 -22.04
N GLY A 13 6.76 37.71 -22.26
CA GLY A 13 6.49 39.14 -22.37
C GLY A 13 5.61 39.75 -21.26
N ILE A 14 5.22 39.00 -20.23
CA ILE A 14 4.35 39.55 -19.16
C ILE A 14 5.19 39.78 -17.89
N GLN A 15 5.67 41.02 -17.73
CA GLN A 15 6.30 41.56 -16.53
C GLN A 15 5.25 41.93 -15.46
N GLU A 16 4.45 40.96 -14.97
CA GLU A 16 3.34 41.31 -14.07
C GLU A 16 3.72 41.47 -12.57
N GLU A 17 4.96 41.18 -12.16
CA GLU A 17 5.46 41.61 -10.84
C GLU A 17 6.91 42.11 -10.94
N GLN A 18 7.14 43.42 -10.73
CA GLN A 18 8.49 43.99 -10.67
C GLN A 18 9.30 43.47 -9.48
N VAL A 19 8.64 42.92 -8.45
CA VAL A 19 9.29 42.46 -7.23
C VAL A 19 8.68 41.13 -6.80
N VAL A 20 9.52 40.14 -6.52
CA VAL A 20 9.10 38.79 -6.12
C VAL A 20 9.70 38.36 -4.78
N PRO A 21 8.98 37.58 -3.97
CA PRO A 21 9.53 36.98 -2.77
C PRO A 21 10.59 35.94 -3.15
N ALA A 22 11.80 36.11 -2.63
CA ALA A 22 12.92 35.24 -2.86
C ALA A 22 13.67 34.94 -1.56
N ARG A 23 14.36 33.80 -1.56
CA ARG A 23 15.25 33.40 -0.47
C ARG A 23 16.70 33.71 -0.84
N TYR A 24 17.40 34.44 0.03
CA TYR A 24 18.84 34.70 -0.05
C TYR A 24 19.47 34.51 1.33
N ARG A 25 20.55 33.71 1.42
CA ARG A 25 21.26 33.46 2.69
C ARG A 25 20.33 33.13 3.87
N GLN A 26 19.32 32.29 3.62
CA GLN A 26 18.29 31.86 4.58
C GLN A 26 17.24 32.91 4.97
N GLU A 27 17.35 34.16 4.51
CA GLU A 27 16.36 35.21 4.73
C GLU A 27 15.35 35.28 3.58
N PHE A 28 14.12 35.67 3.92
CA PHE A 28 13.06 35.95 2.96
C PHE A 28 13.06 37.44 2.63
N LEU A 29 13.30 37.77 1.37
CA LEU A 29 13.43 39.13 0.86
C LEU A 29 12.52 39.32 -0.35
N THR A 30 12.09 40.55 -0.58
CA THR A 30 11.38 40.93 -1.81
C THR A 30 12.37 41.61 -2.74
N ILE A 31 12.70 40.98 -3.87
CA ILE A 31 13.75 41.45 -4.79
C ILE A 31 13.19 41.66 -6.19
N ALA A 32 13.85 42.52 -6.97
CA ALA A 32 13.49 42.71 -8.37
C ALA A 32 13.65 41.41 -9.17
N TRP A 33 12.74 41.17 -10.12
CA TRP A 33 12.72 39.94 -10.92
C TRP A 33 14.05 39.69 -11.65
N GLU A 34 14.71 40.74 -12.14
CA GLU A 34 15.99 40.63 -12.86
C GLU A 34 17.15 40.11 -11.99
N GLN A 35 17.02 40.20 -10.66
CA GLN A 35 18.05 39.75 -9.71
C GLN A 35 17.85 38.29 -9.29
N VAL A 36 16.78 37.63 -9.74
CA VAL A 36 16.49 36.23 -9.45
C VAL A 36 17.34 35.33 -10.35
N HIS A 37 18.20 34.51 -9.73
CA HIS A 37 19.03 33.56 -10.49
C HIS A 37 18.36 32.20 -10.70
N LEU A 38 17.49 31.79 -9.78
CA LEU A 38 16.88 30.47 -9.75
C LEU A 38 15.42 30.56 -9.33
N ARG A 39 14.62 29.60 -9.79
CA ARG A 39 13.19 29.51 -9.50
C ARG A 39 12.82 28.10 -9.06
N SER A 40 11.88 27.99 -8.11
CA SER A 40 11.24 26.71 -7.80
C SER A 40 10.39 26.23 -8.98
N ILE A 41 10.50 24.96 -9.33
CA ILE A 41 9.76 24.35 -10.44
C ILE A 41 8.44 23.74 -9.93
N PHE A 42 8.49 23.13 -8.74
CA PHE A 42 7.35 22.43 -8.14
C PHE A 42 7.15 22.85 -6.69
N PRO A 43 5.93 23.29 -6.30
CA PRO A 43 5.62 23.64 -4.91
C PRO A 43 5.84 22.49 -3.93
N PHE A 44 5.65 21.24 -4.39
CA PHE A 44 5.82 20.04 -3.57
C PHE A 44 7.27 19.66 -3.28
N GLN A 45 8.26 20.35 -3.87
CA GLN A 45 9.69 20.03 -3.68
C GLN A 45 10.14 20.11 -2.22
N TYR A 46 9.45 20.90 -1.39
CA TYR A 46 9.78 21.06 0.03
C TYR A 46 9.22 19.95 0.93
N PHE A 47 8.28 19.16 0.43
CA PHE A 47 7.56 18.16 1.22
C PHE A 47 8.08 16.75 0.92
N SER A 48 8.07 15.89 1.95
CA SER A 48 8.30 14.46 1.75
C SER A 48 7.13 13.83 1.00
N ILE A 49 7.35 12.68 0.36
CA ILE A 49 6.31 11.95 -0.38
C ILE A 49 5.06 11.69 0.48
N GLY A 50 5.23 11.32 1.76
CA GLY A 50 4.10 11.09 2.67
C GLY A 50 3.30 12.35 2.99
N ALA A 51 3.96 13.50 3.08
CA ALA A 51 3.27 14.78 3.26
C ALA A 51 2.60 15.22 1.95
N SER A 52 3.25 15.02 0.80
CA SER A 52 2.71 15.38 -0.51
C SER A 52 1.50 14.55 -0.96
N LEU A 53 1.17 13.46 -0.26
CA LEU A 53 -0.05 12.68 -0.44
C LEU A 53 -1.26 13.23 0.35
N ILE A 54 -1.06 14.25 1.19
CA ILE A 54 -2.13 14.88 1.96
C ILE A 54 -2.81 15.94 1.08
N PRO A 55 -4.09 15.79 0.70
CA PRO A 55 -4.81 16.83 -0.01
C PRO A 55 -5.04 18.03 0.92
N PHE A 56 -5.04 19.25 0.35
CA PHE A 56 -5.24 20.50 1.08
C PHE A 56 -4.24 20.73 2.24
N ILE A 57 -2.99 20.27 2.08
CA ILE A 57 -1.95 20.40 3.12
C ILE A 57 -1.70 21.86 3.53
N GLU A 58 -1.88 22.80 2.62
CA GLU A 58 -1.76 24.24 2.84
C GLU A 58 -2.80 24.80 3.84
N HIS A 59 -3.91 24.08 4.05
CA HIS A 59 -4.95 24.42 5.01
C HIS A 59 -4.78 23.72 6.36
N ASN A 60 -3.70 22.95 6.54
CA ASN A 60 -3.43 22.19 7.76
C ASN A 60 -2.25 22.82 8.53
N ASP A 61 -2.30 22.73 9.85
CA ASP A 61 -1.11 23.06 10.66
C ASP A 61 -0.03 21.99 10.48
N ALA A 62 1.23 22.41 10.71
CA ALA A 62 2.38 21.55 10.47
C ALA A 62 2.40 20.29 11.35
N ASN A 63 1.87 20.36 12.58
CA ASN A 63 1.86 19.23 13.49
C ASN A 63 0.85 18.16 13.04
N ARG A 64 -0.35 18.58 12.60
CA ARG A 64 -1.35 17.66 12.01
C ARG A 64 -0.88 17.05 10.70
N ALA A 65 -0.22 17.84 9.84
CA ALA A 65 0.37 17.31 8.61
C ALA A 65 1.44 16.25 8.92
N LEU A 66 2.30 16.50 9.91
CA LEU A 66 3.32 15.54 10.37
C LEU A 66 2.67 14.26 10.90
N MET A 67 1.68 14.36 11.80
CA MET A 67 0.96 13.21 12.33
C MET A 67 0.30 12.40 11.21
N SER A 68 -0.38 13.07 10.29
CA SER A 68 -1.07 12.44 9.15
C SER A 68 -0.10 11.66 8.26
N SER A 69 1.06 12.24 7.95
CA SER A 69 2.09 11.56 7.15
C SER A 69 2.64 10.30 7.83
N ASN A 70 2.70 10.30 9.16
CA ASN A 70 3.15 9.15 9.96
C ASN A 70 2.08 8.06 10.05
N MET A 71 0.82 8.45 10.25
CA MET A 71 -0.32 7.54 10.33
C MET A 71 -0.57 6.83 8.99
N GLN A 72 -0.39 7.52 7.86
CA GLN A 72 -0.49 6.89 6.53
C GLN A 72 0.46 5.70 6.36
N ARG A 73 1.68 5.77 6.90
CA ARG A 73 2.66 4.66 6.83
C ARG A 73 2.31 3.46 7.70
N GLN A 74 1.33 3.62 8.59
CA GLN A 74 0.84 2.58 9.49
C GLN A 74 -0.43 1.91 8.96
N ALA A 75 -1.01 2.43 7.87
CA ALA A 75 -2.20 1.85 7.26
C ALA A 75 -1.95 0.39 6.84
N VAL A 76 -2.90 -0.46 7.21
CA VAL A 76 -2.87 -1.90 6.88
C VAL A 76 -3.61 -2.11 5.56
N PRO A 77 -3.05 -2.87 4.60
CA PRO A 77 -3.75 -3.20 3.37
C PRO A 77 -5.08 -3.91 3.64
N LEU A 78 -6.15 -3.37 3.05
CA LEU A 78 -7.49 -3.95 3.15
C LEU A 78 -7.68 -5.06 2.11
N SER A 79 -8.57 -6.00 2.43
CA SER A 79 -9.00 -7.09 1.53
C SER A 79 -9.51 -6.52 0.19
N ARG A 80 -10.25 -5.43 0.25
CA ARG A 80 -10.71 -4.67 -0.93
C ARG A 80 -10.31 -3.23 -0.77
N SER A 81 -9.25 -2.80 -1.44
CA SER A 81 -8.85 -1.38 -1.42
C SER A 81 -9.73 -0.55 -2.36
N GLU A 82 -9.74 0.78 -2.19
CA GLU A 82 -10.45 1.70 -3.08
C GLU A 82 -9.60 2.94 -3.34
N LYS A 83 -9.66 3.47 -4.56
CA LYS A 83 -8.99 4.72 -4.90
C LYS A 83 -9.58 5.87 -4.09
N CYS A 84 -8.74 6.79 -3.64
CA CYS A 84 -9.23 8.01 -3.02
C CYS A 84 -10.09 8.82 -4.03
N ILE A 85 -11.21 9.37 -3.57
CA ILE A 85 -12.01 10.31 -4.38
C ILE A 85 -11.27 11.65 -4.53
N VAL A 86 -10.56 12.05 -3.48
CA VAL A 86 -9.73 13.26 -3.45
C VAL A 86 -8.29 12.85 -3.18
N GLY A 87 -7.43 13.04 -4.18
CA GLY A 87 -5.99 12.77 -4.12
C GLY A 87 -5.17 13.96 -4.60
N THR A 88 -3.84 13.83 -4.55
CA THR A 88 -2.89 14.86 -4.98
C THR A 88 -2.32 14.60 -6.37
N GLY A 89 -2.56 13.42 -6.94
CA GLY A 89 -2.04 12.97 -8.24
C GLY A 89 -0.69 12.25 -8.15
N LEU A 90 -0.07 12.21 -6.97
CA LEU A 90 1.19 11.51 -6.73
C LEU A 90 0.99 10.02 -6.42
N GLU A 91 -0.24 9.57 -6.14
CA GLU A 91 -0.57 8.20 -5.75
C GLU A 91 -0.10 7.18 -6.78
N ARG A 92 -0.21 7.52 -8.07
CA ARG A 92 0.25 6.67 -9.17
C ARG A 92 1.76 6.53 -9.20
N GLN A 93 2.48 7.63 -9.01
CA GLN A 93 3.93 7.63 -9.01
C GLN A 93 4.46 6.85 -7.80
N VAL A 94 3.87 7.06 -6.62
CA VAL A 94 4.23 6.33 -5.40
C VAL A 94 3.99 4.83 -5.56
N ALA A 95 2.85 4.43 -6.12
CA ALA A 95 2.57 3.01 -6.37
C ALA A 95 3.59 2.39 -7.34
N LEU A 96 3.92 3.07 -8.45
CA LEU A 96 4.91 2.61 -9.41
C LEU A 96 6.31 2.48 -8.80
N ASP A 97 6.78 3.52 -8.11
CA ASP A 97 8.13 3.57 -7.55
C ASP A 97 8.30 2.65 -6.34
N SER A 98 7.21 2.16 -5.73
CA SER A 98 7.24 1.23 -4.59
C SER A 98 7.66 -0.20 -4.95
N GLY A 99 7.53 -0.60 -6.22
CA GLY A 99 7.76 -1.99 -6.66
C GLY A 99 6.70 -2.99 -6.19
N VAL A 100 5.60 -2.52 -5.59
CA VAL A 100 4.45 -3.36 -5.18
C VAL A 100 3.62 -3.88 -6.37
N PRO A 101 3.26 -3.07 -7.39
CA PRO A 101 2.56 -3.57 -8.56
C PRO A 101 3.50 -4.33 -9.51
N ALA A 102 2.96 -5.28 -10.28
CA ALA A 102 3.73 -5.95 -11.33
C ALA A 102 3.74 -5.09 -12.60
N ILE A 103 4.94 -4.76 -13.11
CA ILE A 103 5.15 -3.88 -14.27
C ILE A 103 5.68 -4.69 -15.45
N ALA A 104 5.30 -4.31 -16.66
CA ALA A 104 5.81 -4.91 -17.90
C ALA A 104 7.22 -4.40 -18.24
N ASP A 105 8.20 -5.29 -18.27
CA ASP A 105 9.57 -4.95 -18.71
C ASP A 105 9.70 -4.80 -20.24
N HIS A 106 8.83 -5.49 -20.97
CA HIS A 106 8.82 -5.55 -22.42
C HIS A 106 7.42 -5.30 -22.97
N GLU A 107 7.36 -4.79 -24.20
CA GLU A 107 6.11 -4.72 -24.94
C GLU A 107 5.71 -6.10 -25.47
N GLY A 108 4.42 -6.29 -25.70
CA GLY A 108 3.93 -7.59 -26.14
C GLY A 108 2.42 -7.74 -26.14
N LYS A 109 1.93 -8.95 -26.37
CA LYS A 109 0.51 -9.29 -26.31
C LYS A 109 0.26 -10.34 -25.24
N ILE A 110 -0.71 -10.11 -24.36
CA ILE A 110 -1.04 -11.04 -23.28
C ILE A 110 -1.64 -12.31 -23.85
N ILE A 111 -1.00 -13.44 -23.56
CA ILE A 111 -1.46 -14.77 -23.94
C ILE A 111 -2.41 -15.32 -22.88
N SER A 112 -2.07 -15.16 -21.60
CA SER A 112 -2.90 -15.58 -20.47
C SER A 112 -2.50 -14.81 -19.21
N ALA A 113 -3.49 -14.44 -18.41
CA ALA A 113 -3.30 -13.93 -17.06
C ALA A 113 -4.09 -14.85 -16.12
N ASP A 114 -3.45 -15.94 -15.69
CA ASP A 114 -4.07 -16.92 -14.80
C ASP A 114 -3.61 -16.65 -13.37
N THR A 115 -4.55 -16.40 -12.46
CA THR A 115 -4.28 -16.39 -11.00
C THR A 115 -3.83 -17.76 -10.51
N ASP A 116 -4.31 -18.84 -11.13
CA ASP A 116 -3.98 -20.22 -10.75
C ASP A 116 -2.54 -20.60 -11.05
N LYS A 117 -2.00 -20.07 -12.16
CA LYS A 117 -0.58 -20.26 -12.52
C LYS A 117 0.34 -19.23 -11.88
N ILE A 118 -0.23 -18.26 -11.15
CA ILE A 118 0.49 -17.22 -10.41
C ILE A 118 1.45 -16.47 -11.35
N LYS A 119 1.10 -16.34 -12.64
CA LYS A 119 1.98 -15.81 -13.68
C LYS A 119 1.18 -15.12 -14.79
N ILE A 120 1.71 -14.01 -15.29
CA ILE A 120 1.23 -13.35 -16.52
C ILE A 120 2.14 -13.75 -17.66
N ILE A 121 1.57 -14.35 -18.72
CA ILE A 121 2.31 -14.81 -19.89
C ILE A 121 1.98 -13.89 -21.07
N PHE A 122 3.02 -13.38 -21.72
CA PHE A 122 2.88 -12.52 -22.89
C PHE A 122 3.92 -12.85 -23.96
N SER A 123 3.58 -12.58 -25.23
CA SER A 123 4.51 -12.70 -26.34
C SER A 123 5.17 -11.34 -26.60
N GLY A 124 6.50 -11.29 -26.59
CA GLY A 124 7.29 -10.11 -26.93
C GLY A 124 8.47 -10.51 -27.82
N ASN A 125 8.68 -9.81 -28.94
CA ASN A 125 9.80 -10.04 -29.87
C ASN A 125 10.02 -11.50 -30.33
N GLY A 126 8.95 -12.29 -30.44
CA GLY A 126 9.01 -13.70 -30.87
C GLY A 126 9.12 -14.71 -29.73
N ASP A 127 9.46 -14.27 -28.52
CA ASP A 127 9.57 -15.13 -27.34
C ASP A 127 8.34 -15.03 -26.43
N THR A 128 8.11 -16.10 -25.65
CA THR A 128 7.08 -16.14 -24.61
C THR A 128 7.72 -15.82 -23.26
N LEU A 129 7.35 -14.67 -22.69
CA LEU A 129 7.84 -14.20 -21.40
C LEU A 129 6.77 -14.43 -20.33
N SER A 130 7.20 -14.73 -19.10
CA SER A 130 6.31 -14.90 -17.95
C SER A 130 6.75 -14.06 -16.76
N ILE A 131 5.84 -13.28 -16.18
CA ILE A 131 6.05 -12.51 -14.95
C ILE A 131 5.35 -13.23 -13.80
N PRO A 132 6.08 -13.67 -12.76
CA PRO A 132 5.47 -14.25 -11.56
C PRO A 132 4.73 -13.20 -10.74
N LEU A 133 3.57 -13.58 -10.22
CA LEU A 133 2.78 -12.78 -9.31
C LEU A 133 3.04 -13.21 -7.86
N VAL A 134 2.90 -12.28 -6.95
CA VAL A 134 2.94 -12.57 -5.50
C VAL A 134 1.53 -12.89 -5.03
N MET A 135 1.31 -14.10 -4.50
CA MET A 135 -0.01 -14.55 -4.03
C MET A 135 0.07 -14.97 -2.56
N TYR A 136 -0.74 -14.33 -1.71
CA TYR A 136 -0.88 -14.65 -0.28
C TYR A 136 0.45 -14.80 0.47
N GLN A 137 1.42 -13.92 0.18
CA GLN A 137 2.71 -13.93 0.84
C GLN A 137 2.69 -13.08 2.12
N ARG A 138 3.40 -13.53 3.15
CA ARG A 138 3.53 -12.78 4.40
C ARG A 138 4.47 -11.58 4.24
N SER A 139 4.06 -10.43 4.74
CA SER A 139 4.92 -9.26 4.91
C SER A 139 5.68 -9.28 6.24
N ASN A 140 6.68 -8.40 6.40
CA ASN A 140 7.41 -8.26 7.66
C ASN A 140 6.52 -7.88 8.86
N LYS A 141 5.40 -7.19 8.61
CA LYS A 141 4.41 -6.80 9.65
C LYS A 141 3.24 -7.78 9.77
N ASN A 142 3.40 -9.02 9.29
CA ASN A 142 2.35 -10.06 9.31
C ASN A 142 1.08 -9.69 8.52
N THR A 143 1.17 -8.77 7.55
CA THR A 143 0.08 -8.48 6.62
C THR A 143 0.20 -9.36 5.37
N CYS A 144 -0.87 -9.42 4.57
CA CYS A 144 -0.90 -10.17 3.33
C CYS A 144 -0.42 -9.33 2.13
N MET A 145 0.55 -9.85 1.38
CA MET A 145 0.96 -9.36 0.07
C MET A 145 0.30 -10.23 -1.00
N HIS A 146 -0.52 -9.59 -1.83
CA HIS A 146 -1.26 -10.25 -2.91
C HIS A 146 -1.30 -9.32 -4.12
N GLN A 147 -1.04 -9.88 -5.30
CA GLN A 147 -1.09 -9.18 -6.57
C GLN A 147 -2.24 -9.71 -7.42
N THR A 148 -3.12 -8.81 -7.83
CA THR A 148 -4.28 -9.13 -8.66
C THR A 148 -4.05 -8.64 -10.10
N PRO A 149 -4.02 -9.54 -11.10
CA PRO A 149 -3.85 -9.15 -12.49
C PRO A 149 -5.04 -8.32 -12.97
N ARG A 150 -4.77 -7.24 -13.72
CA ARG A 150 -5.81 -6.34 -14.26
C ARG A 150 -5.97 -6.41 -15.76
N VAL A 151 -5.05 -7.08 -16.43
CA VAL A 151 -4.95 -7.03 -17.88
C VAL A 151 -5.71 -8.20 -18.51
N PRO A 152 -6.68 -7.93 -19.40
CA PRO A 152 -7.43 -9.00 -20.05
C PRO A 152 -6.58 -9.70 -21.12
N ARG A 153 -6.94 -10.96 -21.40
CA ARG A 153 -6.30 -11.76 -22.44
C ARG A 153 -6.39 -11.07 -23.80
N GLY A 154 -5.31 -11.14 -24.58
CA GLY A 154 -5.25 -10.63 -25.95
C GLY A 154 -4.98 -9.12 -26.08
N LYS A 155 -4.85 -8.39 -24.97
CA LYS A 155 -4.50 -6.96 -25.01
C LYS A 155 -3.00 -6.77 -25.24
N CYS A 156 -2.65 -5.76 -26.04
CA CYS A 156 -1.26 -5.33 -26.20
C CYS A 156 -0.82 -4.50 -24.99
N ILE A 157 0.40 -4.74 -24.53
CA ILE A 157 1.04 -4.06 -23.41
C ILE A 157 2.25 -3.29 -23.90
N LYS A 158 2.52 -2.16 -23.26
CA LYS A 158 3.74 -1.37 -23.46
C LYS A 158 4.71 -1.59 -22.30
N LYS A 159 6.00 -1.39 -22.57
CA LYS A 159 7.01 -1.30 -21.50
C LYS A 159 6.60 -0.25 -20.47
N GLY A 160 6.73 -0.57 -19.19
CA GLY A 160 6.35 0.30 -18.07
C GLY A 160 4.86 0.28 -17.73
N GLN A 161 4.04 -0.52 -18.42
CA GLN A 161 2.62 -0.64 -18.10
C GLN A 161 2.40 -1.54 -16.88
N ILE A 162 1.48 -1.14 -16.00
CA ILE A 162 1.06 -1.94 -14.84
C ILE A 162 0.19 -3.11 -15.32
N LEU A 163 0.58 -4.32 -14.93
CA LEU A 163 -0.08 -5.57 -15.31
C LEU A 163 -0.93 -6.14 -14.16
N ALA A 164 -0.45 -6.01 -12.92
CA ALA A 164 -1.16 -6.40 -11.72
C ALA A 164 -1.02 -5.34 -10.64
N ASP A 165 -2.11 -5.07 -9.95
CA ASP A 165 -2.10 -4.26 -8.74
C ASP A 165 -1.61 -5.13 -7.58
N GLY A 166 -0.85 -4.55 -6.66
CA GLY A 166 -0.46 -5.21 -5.41
C GLY A 166 -1.29 -4.77 -4.20
N ALA A 167 -0.80 -5.13 -3.01
CA ALA A 167 -1.46 -4.77 -1.76
C ALA A 167 -1.60 -3.25 -1.60
N ALA A 168 -2.79 -2.79 -1.20
CA ALA A 168 -3.10 -1.36 -1.06
C ALA A 168 -2.87 -0.52 -2.33
N THR A 169 -3.06 -1.12 -3.51
CA THR A 169 -3.08 -0.40 -4.78
C THR A 169 -4.34 -0.76 -5.57
N VAL A 170 -4.94 0.23 -6.22
CA VAL A 170 -6.07 0.04 -7.12
C VAL A 170 -5.83 0.88 -8.35
N GLY A 171 -5.96 0.29 -9.52
CA GLY A 171 -5.77 0.98 -10.77
C GLY A 171 -4.38 1.56 -10.99
N GLY A 172 -3.35 0.95 -10.40
CA GLY A 172 -2.00 1.50 -10.40
C GLY A 172 -1.79 2.75 -9.55
N GLU A 173 -2.74 3.09 -8.69
CA GLU A 173 -2.64 4.18 -7.72
C GLU A 173 -2.61 3.60 -6.31
N LEU A 174 -1.91 4.30 -5.42
CA LEU A 174 -1.91 3.99 -4.00
C LEU A 174 -3.32 4.15 -3.42
N ALA A 175 -3.78 3.12 -2.71
CA ALA A 175 -5.12 2.99 -2.17
C ALA A 175 -5.04 2.38 -0.75
N LEU A 176 -4.62 3.20 0.22
CA LEU A 176 -4.39 2.75 1.61
C LEU A 176 -5.68 2.50 2.42
N GLY A 177 -6.84 2.90 1.91
CA GLY A 177 -8.10 2.89 2.66
C GLY A 177 -9.35 2.82 1.80
N LYS A 178 -10.44 3.37 2.35
CA LYS A 178 -11.79 3.37 1.78
C LYS A 178 -12.42 4.75 1.87
N ASN A 179 -13.25 5.09 0.89
CA ASN A 179 -14.08 6.29 0.96
C ASN A 179 -15.34 5.98 1.77
N VAL A 180 -15.65 6.82 2.76
CA VAL A 180 -16.82 6.66 3.61
C VAL A 180 -17.59 7.98 3.71
N LEU A 181 -18.89 7.89 3.90
CA LEU A 181 -19.72 9.06 4.18
C LEU A 181 -19.55 9.46 5.64
N VAL A 182 -19.12 10.71 5.88
CA VAL A 182 -18.89 11.25 7.21
C VAL A 182 -19.84 12.42 7.45
N ALA A 183 -20.45 12.46 8.62
CA ALA A 183 -21.26 13.59 9.08
C ALA A 183 -20.61 14.22 10.32
N TYR A 184 -20.46 15.55 10.30
CA TYR A 184 -19.95 16.31 11.43
C TYR A 184 -21.12 16.81 12.29
N MET A 185 -21.47 16.05 13.33
CA MET A 185 -22.50 16.42 14.30
C MET A 185 -22.22 15.74 15.65
N PRO A 186 -22.59 16.36 16.79
CA PRO A 186 -22.62 15.65 18.07
C PRO A 186 -23.70 14.56 18.05
N TRP A 187 -23.42 13.39 18.60
CA TRP A 187 -24.38 12.28 18.67
C TRP A 187 -24.39 11.63 20.04
N GLU A 188 -25.32 12.06 20.90
CA GLU A 188 -25.60 11.47 22.23
C GLU A 188 -24.35 11.29 23.14
N GLY A 189 -23.28 12.03 22.88
CA GLY A 189 -22.01 11.90 23.61
C GLY A 189 -21.13 10.70 23.19
N TYR A 190 -21.55 9.87 22.24
CA TYR A 190 -20.73 8.75 21.73
C TYR A 190 -19.48 9.20 20.96
N ASN A 191 -19.50 10.43 20.43
CA ASN A 191 -18.34 11.07 19.82
C ASN A 191 -17.70 12.13 20.73
N PHE A 192 -17.68 11.89 22.04
CA PHE A 192 -16.95 12.73 23.00
C PHE A 192 -15.43 12.62 22.77
N GLU A 193 -14.73 13.75 22.95
CA GLU A 193 -13.31 13.91 22.61
C GLU A 193 -13.02 13.52 21.14
N ASP A 194 -12.18 12.50 20.93
CA ASP A 194 -11.74 12.01 19.62
C ASP A 194 -12.39 10.66 19.25
N ALA A 195 -13.45 10.26 19.96
CA ALA A 195 -14.17 9.03 19.67
C ALA A 195 -14.91 9.12 18.33
N VAL A 196 -14.84 8.04 17.54
CA VAL A 196 -15.51 7.94 16.25
C VAL A 196 -16.66 6.94 16.36
N LEU A 197 -17.88 7.42 16.13
CA LEU A 197 -19.05 6.56 15.98
C LEU A 197 -19.11 6.01 14.55
N ILE A 198 -19.19 4.69 14.42
CA ILE A 198 -19.26 4.00 13.13
C ILE A 198 -20.61 3.32 12.94
N SER A 199 -21.06 3.24 11.70
CA SER A 199 -22.22 2.44 11.33
C SER A 199 -21.85 0.96 11.27
N GLU A 200 -22.71 0.08 11.78
CA GLU A 200 -22.58 -1.38 11.66
C GLU A 200 -22.47 -1.85 10.20
N ARG A 201 -22.96 -1.04 9.24
CA ARG A 201 -22.80 -1.28 7.81
C ARG A 201 -21.33 -1.52 7.42
N LEU A 202 -20.39 -0.83 8.07
CA LEU A 202 -18.95 -1.00 7.80
C LEU A 202 -18.45 -2.40 8.15
N VAL A 203 -19.09 -3.05 9.13
CA VAL A 203 -18.78 -4.43 9.54
C VAL A 203 -19.46 -5.42 8.61
N TYR A 204 -20.75 -5.28 8.36
CA TYR A 204 -21.52 -6.21 7.53
C TYR A 204 -21.08 -6.22 6.05
N GLU A 205 -20.56 -5.10 5.55
CA GLU A 205 -20.04 -5.00 4.17
C GLU A 205 -18.53 -5.28 4.05
N ASP A 206 -17.87 -5.73 5.13
CA ASP A 206 -16.43 -6.05 5.16
C ASP A 206 -15.53 -4.90 4.65
N ILE A 207 -15.90 -3.64 4.93
CA ILE A 207 -15.25 -2.46 4.34
C ILE A 207 -13.79 -2.34 4.79
N TYR A 208 -13.53 -2.57 6.08
CA TYR A 208 -12.20 -2.46 6.69
C TYR A 208 -11.57 -3.83 7.06
N THR A 209 -12.03 -4.91 6.44
CA THR A 209 -11.49 -6.26 6.68
C THR A 209 -10.10 -6.41 6.07
N SER A 210 -9.13 -6.92 6.83
CA SER A 210 -7.74 -7.17 6.40
C SER A 210 -7.32 -8.61 6.64
N PHE A 211 -6.33 -9.08 5.87
CA PHE A 211 -5.76 -10.41 6.05
C PHE A 211 -4.39 -10.36 6.70
N HIS A 212 -4.22 -11.18 7.74
CA HIS A 212 -2.98 -11.31 8.47
C HIS A 212 -2.45 -12.74 8.39
N ILE A 213 -1.16 -12.87 8.09
CA ILE A 213 -0.48 -14.16 7.95
C ILE A 213 0.57 -14.25 9.04
N ARG A 214 0.45 -15.25 9.91
CA ARG A 214 1.44 -15.55 10.96
C ARG A 214 2.19 -16.82 10.58
N LYS A 215 3.49 -16.83 10.88
CA LYS A 215 4.35 -17.99 10.72
C LYS A 215 4.77 -18.46 12.10
N TYR A 216 4.50 -19.72 12.41
CA TYR A 216 4.98 -20.40 13.59
C TYR A 216 6.03 -21.41 13.14
N GLU A 217 7.14 -21.48 13.87
CA GLU A 217 8.23 -22.41 13.58
C GLU A 217 8.51 -23.21 14.86
N ILE A 218 8.60 -24.52 14.71
CA ILE A 218 9.06 -25.43 15.76
C ILE A 218 10.27 -26.18 15.22
N GLN A 219 11.26 -26.37 16.09
CA GLN A 219 12.47 -27.12 15.78
C GLN A 219 12.58 -28.28 16.75
N THR A 220 12.90 -29.46 16.23
CA THR A 220 13.21 -30.63 17.06
C THR A 220 14.69 -30.62 17.40
N HIS A 221 15.01 -30.87 18.66
CA HIS A 221 16.39 -30.93 19.14
C HIS A 221 16.81 -32.36 19.49
N VAL A 222 18.12 -32.60 19.42
CA VAL A 222 18.72 -33.83 19.94
C VAL A 222 19.13 -33.57 21.37
N THR A 223 18.42 -34.20 22.32
CA THR A 223 18.75 -34.10 23.74
C THR A 223 19.64 -35.26 24.17
N SER A 224 20.23 -35.17 25.36
CA SER A 224 21.01 -36.26 25.96
C SER A 224 20.18 -37.53 26.22
N GLN A 225 18.86 -37.41 26.33
CA GLN A 225 17.91 -38.51 26.54
C GLN A 225 17.37 -39.09 25.23
N GLY A 226 17.74 -38.51 24.08
CA GLY A 226 17.32 -38.95 22.75
C GLY A 226 16.86 -37.80 21.85
N PRO A 227 16.69 -38.09 20.55
CA PRO A 227 16.16 -37.12 19.60
C PRO A 227 14.66 -36.89 19.80
N GLU A 228 14.24 -35.63 19.84
CA GLU A 228 12.83 -35.27 19.74
C GLU A 228 12.26 -35.69 18.38
N ARG A 229 10.99 -36.08 18.36
CA ARG A 229 10.28 -36.53 17.15
C ARG A 229 8.92 -35.86 17.08
N ILE A 230 8.56 -35.39 15.89
CA ILE A 230 7.20 -34.96 15.58
C ILE A 230 6.38 -36.22 15.30
N THR A 231 5.28 -36.39 16.03
CA THR A 231 4.38 -37.54 15.91
C THR A 231 2.98 -37.18 16.36
N ASN A 232 1.97 -37.84 15.79
CA ASN A 232 0.58 -37.72 16.23
C ASN A 232 0.29 -38.57 17.49
N GLU A 233 1.19 -39.47 17.87
CA GLU A 233 1.04 -40.34 19.05
C GLU A 233 1.47 -39.61 20.34
N ILE A 234 0.68 -38.62 20.76
CA ILE A 234 0.95 -37.82 21.96
C ILE A 234 0.33 -38.49 23.19
N PRO A 235 1.12 -38.87 24.21
CA PRO A 235 0.59 -39.50 25.41
C PRO A 235 -0.23 -38.50 26.25
N HIS A 236 -1.30 -38.98 26.90
CA HIS A 236 -2.16 -38.22 27.81
C HIS A 236 -2.93 -37.04 27.18
N LEU A 237 -3.04 -36.99 25.86
CA LEU A 237 -3.83 -35.97 25.18
C LEU A 237 -5.21 -36.49 24.76
N GLU A 238 -6.22 -35.64 24.85
CA GLU A 238 -7.56 -35.98 24.37
C GLU A 238 -7.61 -36.03 22.84
N ALA A 239 -8.32 -37.04 22.30
CA ALA A 239 -8.43 -37.26 20.85
C ALA A 239 -9.06 -36.07 20.10
N HIS A 240 -9.84 -35.22 20.79
CA HIS A 240 -10.48 -34.06 20.17
C HIS A 240 -9.46 -33.00 19.72
N LEU A 241 -8.33 -32.85 20.42
CA LEU A 241 -7.27 -31.89 20.08
C LEU A 241 -6.44 -32.34 18.87
N LEU A 242 -6.39 -33.66 18.62
CA LEU A 242 -5.65 -34.26 17.51
C LEU A 242 -6.47 -34.28 16.20
N ARG A 243 -7.73 -33.81 16.22
CA ARG A 243 -8.67 -33.89 15.08
C ARG A 243 -8.15 -33.24 13.79
N ASN A 244 -7.30 -32.23 13.94
CA ASN A 244 -6.79 -31.42 12.82
C ASN A 244 -5.41 -31.91 12.33
N LEU A 245 -4.77 -32.86 13.01
CA LEU A 245 -3.42 -33.35 12.69
C LEU A 245 -3.46 -34.49 11.66
N ASP A 246 -2.46 -34.49 10.78
CA ASP A 246 -2.21 -35.57 9.83
C ASP A 246 -1.48 -36.76 10.49
N LYS A 247 -1.12 -37.76 9.69
CA LYS A 247 -0.39 -38.95 10.16
C LYS A 247 1.01 -38.63 10.70
N ASN A 248 1.59 -37.49 10.33
CA ASN A 248 2.90 -37.07 10.77
C ASN A 248 2.85 -36.19 12.03
N GLY A 249 1.65 -35.82 12.50
CA GLY A 249 1.47 -34.91 13.63
C GLY A 249 1.47 -33.43 13.22
N ILE A 250 1.22 -33.10 11.95
CA ILE A 250 1.18 -31.72 11.45
C ILE A 250 -0.26 -31.36 11.06
N VAL A 251 -0.69 -30.14 11.38
CA VAL A 251 -2.03 -29.65 11.01
C VAL A 251 -2.27 -29.72 9.50
N MET A 252 -3.43 -30.25 9.11
CA MET A 252 -3.82 -30.33 7.70
C MET A 252 -4.09 -28.94 7.12
N LEU A 253 -3.58 -28.66 5.91
CA LEU A 253 -3.84 -27.40 5.21
C LEU A 253 -5.35 -27.19 4.98
N GLY A 254 -5.85 -26.01 5.34
CA GLY A 254 -7.27 -25.67 5.25
C GLY A 254 -8.10 -25.98 6.51
N SER A 255 -7.46 -26.52 7.56
CA SER A 255 -8.13 -26.73 8.84
C SER A 255 -8.44 -25.41 9.54
N TRP A 256 -9.62 -25.33 10.15
CA TRP A 256 -9.98 -24.26 11.07
C TRP A 256 -9.39 -24.57 12.44
N VAL A 257 -8.66 -23.60 12.99
CA VAL A 257 -7.99 -23.72 14.29
C VAL A 257 -8.40 -22.59 15.22
N GLU A 258 -8.56 -22.92 16.49
CA GLU A 258 -8.88 -21.99 17.55
C GLU A 258 -7.71 -21.84 18.54
N THR A 259 -7.86 -20.94 19.50
CA THR A 259 -6.83 -20.74 20.53
C THR A 259 -6.73 -22.00 21.39
N GLY A 260 -5.55 -22.60 21.44
CA GLY A 260 -5.29 -23.83 22.19
C GLY A 260 -5.20 -25.09 21.32
N ASP A 261 -5.55 -25.00 20.04
CA ASP A 261 -5.39 -26.12 19.10
C ASP A 261 -3.90 -26.39 18.81
N ILE A 262 -3.57 -27.67 18.62
CA ILE A 262 -2.21 -28.12 18.32
C ILE A 262 -1.96 -28.02 16.81
N LEU A 263 -0.83 -27.39 16.44
CA LEU A 263 -0.42 -27.23 15.05
C LEU A 263 0.64 -28.25 14.62
N VAL A 264 1.53 -28.63 15.54
CA VAL A 264 2.64 -29.59 15.38
C VAL A 264 2.91 -30.25 16.73
#